data_AF-S4AIL7-F1
#
_entry.id   AF-S4AIL7-F1
#
_cell.length_a   1.000
_cell.length_b   1.000
_cell.length_c   1.000
_cell.angle_alpha   90.00
_cell.angle_beta   90.00
_cell.angle_gamma   90.00
#
_symmetry.space_group_name_H-M   'P 1'
#
loop_
_entity.id
_entity.type
_entity.pdbx_description
1 polymer ?
#
loop_
_entity_poly.entity_id
_entity_poly.type
_entity_poly.pdbx_seq_one_letter_code
_entity_poly.pdbx_strand_id
1 'polypeptide(L)'
;MKGEALMTQPPNQPPHGGFGAPQDPQQGGQGPAPQPGYGYPQQPPGQPAQPGPYGYPQQPGPYGQPTQPAQPGPYGQQPGPYGQPQQPGPYAQPTQPGQAGPYGQQPGYGYPPQGPGGPGTPPGGGGGRSPFKGKPAVIIGAAVAALLVAGGAVFAVTSGGDDDKKKPDAKNKNPKSSASANPGDGSGDGHEGKEDLNQGRQSGEAKVLWYKEAPKVPGKGADAPGMWVQDGIAAKAAYKEVLGYKVADGKPAWPAVEFQYDICAASQQVSEDGKVAIAYKSGTKSAAKCDQLQIVDLKTGEKGWKKSIKEEGLFDSTLSLELNITGDTLMVGRSQSGTAYSMDDGDELFVSRKKDEGTCFPAGFTGGDRLLRALSCGASTPTEHDEIQELDPETGKVKWTKKFPKGWRLEHVYSTSPTVLYATNEDKKQWNITTLKSGSSATRSEVQVDEDFAPECGWGGLGRDLQACAGVAADEKYLYLPTKKTTGANEIVAISLATGKEAWRAKSPQDTSMLPLKTQNGDLVAYVEPSYDGGGRVVSIGTGGSHTPQTLLKHPAGTSRIENGFFSKAIDYVDGRFYISQTRLSGTAQGREKLMLAYGK
;
A
#
# COMPACT_ATOMS: atom_id res chain seq x y z
N MET A 1 68.50 -8.45 24.13
CA MET A 1 69.24 -9.47 23.38
C MET A 1 68.41 -9.75 22.13
N LYS A 2 68.83 -9.38 20.91
CA LYS A 2 69.79 -10.07 20.01
C LYS A 2 69.28 -11.48 19.62
N GLY A 3 69.15 -11.89 18.35
CA GLY A 3 69.30 -11.23 17.02
C GLY A 3 68.07 -11.51 16.13
N GLU A 4 67.84 -10.94 14.93
CA GLU A 4 68.64 -11.02 13.67
C GLU A 4 68.68 -12.43 13.04
N ALA A 5 68.67 -12.67 11.71
CA ALA A 5 68.16 -11.96 10.51
C ALA A 5 68.43 -12.86 9.25
N LEU A 6 67.92 -12.47 8.06
CA LEU A 6 68.09 -12.99 6.67
C LEU A 6 66.80 -13.60 6.07
N MET A 7 66.23 -13.22 4.91
CA MET A 7 66.67 -12.70 3.59
C MET A 7 66.77 -13.79 2.50
N THR A 8 65.90 -13.70 1.48
CA THR A 8 66.26 -13.83 0.05
C THR A 8 65.11 -13.34 -0.84
N GLN A 9 65.42 -12.77 -2.02
CA GLN A 9 64.45 -12.24 -3.00
C GLN A 9 65.05 -12.33 -4.45
N PRO A 10 64.53 -11.70 -5.53
CA PRO A 10 64.30 -12.35 -6.83
C PRO A 10 65.32 -11.96 -7.93
N PRO A 11 65.06 -12.27 -9.22
CA PRO A 11 64.50 -11.27 -10.16
C PRO A 11 63.40 -11.88 -11.08
N ASN A 12 62.86 -11.29 -12.18
CA ASN A 12 63.15 -10.05 -12.93
C ASN A 12 61.91 -9.46 -13.66
N GLN A 13 62.05 -8.28 -14.28
CA GLN A 13 61.12 -7.60 -15.22
C GLN A 13 61.92 -6.55 -16.06
N PRO A 14 61.34 -5.65 -16.91
CA PRO A 14 60.00 -5.56 -17.52
C PRO A 14 60.06 -5.89 -19.05
N PRO A 15 60.11 -5.00 -20.10
CA PRO A 15 59.79 -3.57 -20.31
C PRO A 15 58.78 -3.23 -21.48
N HIS A 16 57.90 -2.24 -21.22
CA HIS A 16 57.28 -1.22 -22.10
C HIS A 16 57.02 -1.38 -23.64
N GLY A 17 55.73 -1.19 -24.02
CA GLY A 17 55.31 -0.07 -24.88
C GLY A 17 54.97 -0.32 -26.37
N GLY A 18 54.04 0.49 -26.94
CA GLY A 18 53.91 0.65 -28.40
C GLY A 18 52.50 0.80 -28.99
N PHE A 19 52.27 1.89 -29.72
CA PHE A 19 51.10 2.19 -30.56
C PHE A 19 50.96 1.27 -31.80
N GLY A 20 49.77 1.19 -32.41
CA GLY A 20 49.63 1.00 -33.86
C GLY A 20 48.51 0.07 -34.33
N ALA A 21 47.99 0.33 -35.54
CA ALA A 21 47.05 -0.54 -36.25
C ALA A 21 47.31 -0.51 -37.77
N PRO A 22 47.32 -1.66 -38.46
CA PRO A 22 47.07 -1.82 -39.91
C PRO A 22 45.69 -2.49 -40.13
N GLN A 23 44.82 -2.07 -41.05
CA GLN A 23 44.91 -1.94 -42.52
C GLN A 23 44.91 -3.28 -43.30
N ASP A 24 44.02 -3.33 -44.31
CA ASP A 24 43.77 -4.47 -45.22
C ASP A 24 44.91 -4.76 -46.21
N PRO A 25 44.91 -5.97 -46.79
CA PRO A 25 45.35 -6.23 -48.15
C PRO A 25 44.17 -6.55 -49.10
N GLN A 26 43.94 -5.70 -50.11
CA GLN A 26 43.31 -6.13 -51.38
C GLN A 26 44.35 -6.95 -52.21
N GLN A 27 44.08 -7.68 -53.29
CA GLN A 27 43.32 -7.31 -54.50
C GLN A 27 43.36 -8.46 -55.55
N GLY A 28 42.51 -8.37 -56.60
CA GLY A 28 42.47 -9.26 -57.77
C GLY A 28 41.15 -10.05 -57.85
N GLY A 29 40.31 -10.00 -58.90
CA GLY A 29 40.45 -9.47 -60.28
C GLY A 29 40.36 -10.65 -61.28
N GLN A 30 39.60 -10.63 -62.39
CA GLN A 30 38.82 -9.61 -63.13
C GLN A 30 37.48 -10.28 -63.59
N GLY A 31 36.30 -9.63 -63.67
CA GLY A 31 35.81 -8.77 -64.78
C GLY A 31 34.96 -9.57 -65.81
N PRO A 32 34.12 -8.98 -66.69
CA PRO A 32 33.55 -7.62 -66.78
C PRO A 32 31.98 -7.58 -66.80
N ALA A 33 31.37 -6.39 -67.01
CA ALA A 33 29.91 -6.16 -67.14
C ALA A 33 29.48 -5.92 -68.63
N PRO A 34 28.18 -5.71 -68.99
CA PRO A 34 27.42 -4.48 -68.67
C PRO A 34 25.89 -4.63 -68.40
N GLN A 35 25.20 -3.52 -68.07
CA GLN A 35 23.73 -3.39 -67.95
C GLN A 35 23.06 -2.84 -69.23
N PRO A 36 21.72 -3.02 -69.36
CA PRO A 36 20.77 -1.88 -69.36
C PRO A 36 19.55 -2.14 -68.43
N GLY A 37 18.56 -1.26 -68.21
CA GLY A 37 18.33 0.14 -68.61
C GLY A 37 16.86 0.56 -68.39
N TYR A 38 16.62 1.77 -67.86
CA TYR A 38 15.35 2.39 -67.43
C TYR A 38 14.02 2.10 -68.20
N GLY A 39 12.88 2.07 -67.50
CA GLY A 39 11.54 2.18 -68.13
C GLY A 39 10.29 2.21 -67.20
N TYR A 40 9.48 3.27 -67.33
CA TYR A 40 8.04 3.45 -66.99
C TYR A 40 7.49 4.42 -68.08
N PRO A 41 6.18 4.52 -68.43
CA PRO A 41 4.95 4.16 -67.68
C PRO A 41 3.78 3.53 -68.52
N GLN A 42 2.54 3.54 -67.96
CA GLN A 42 1.20 3.42 -68.59
C GLN A 42 0.50 2.04 -68.82
N GLN A 43 -0.82 2.15 -69.07
CA GLN A 43 -1.94 1.17 -69.18
C GLN A 43 -2.78 1.50 -70.45
N PRO A 44 -3.88 0.79 -70.84
CA PRO A 44 -4.46 -0.47 -70.38
C PRO A 44 -4.35 -1.58 -71.48
N PRO A 45 -5.29 -1.95 -72.41
CA PRO A 45 -6.77 -1.82 -72.54
C PRO A 45 -7.56 -3.16 -72.79
N GLY A 46 -8.90 -3.11 -72.75
CA GLY A 46 -9.79 -3.94 -73.62
C GLY A 46 -10.54 -5.16 -73.02
N GLN A 47 -11.87 -5.23 -73.25
CA GLN A 47 -12.77 -6.38 -72.98
C GLN A 47 -13.35 -6.98 -74.28
N PRO A 48 -14.02 -8.16 -74.20
CA PRO A 48 -15.47 -8.22 -74.49
C PRO A 48 -16.24 -9.19 -73.54
N ALA A 49 -17.58 -9.23 -73.41
CA ALA A 49 -18.68 -8.32 -73.74
C ALA A 49 -19.96 -8.72 -72.92
N GLN A 50 -21.06 -7.95 -73.01
CA GLN A 50 -22.29 -8.06 -72.19
C GLN A 50 -23.57 -8.28 -73.05
N PRO A 51 -24.73 -8.64 -72.46
CA PRO A 51 -25.80 -7.64 -72.30
C PRO A 51 -26.69 -7.75 -71.03
N GLY A 52 -27.41 -6.65 -70.70
CA GLY A 52 -28.32 -6.49 -69.54
C GLY A 52 -29.82 -6.83 -69.83
N PRO A 53 -30.85 -6.12 -69.30
CA PRO A 53 -30.89 -4.65 -69.07
C PRO A 53 -31.56 -4.07 -67.78
N TYR A 54 -31.27 -2.79 -67.49
CA TYR A 54 -31.96 -1.64 -66.81
C TYR A 54 -33.19 -1.82 -65.85
N GLY A 55 -33.47 -0.93 -64.87
CA GLY A 55 -32.85 0.36 -64.46
C GLY A 55 -33.59 1.11 -63.29
N TYR A 56 -33.09 2.28 -62.88
CA TYR A 56 -33.59 3.20 -61.80
C TYR A 56 -34.35 4.43 -62.41
N PRO A 57 -35.26 5.19 -61.72
CA PRO A 57 -34.87 6.21 -60.71
C PRO A 57 -35.91 6.77 -59.67
N GLN A 58 -35.39 7.56 -58.70
CA GLN A 58 -36.00 8.71 -57.95
C GLN A 58 -37.19 8.55 -56.95
N GLN A 59 -37.34 9.60 -56.12
CA GLN A 59 -38.31 9.84 -55.03
C GLN A 59 -39.53 10.64 -55.54
N PRO A 60 -40.75 10.46 -54.99
CA PRO A 60 -41.21 11.29 -53.85
C PRO A 60 -42.19 10.56 -52.87
N GLY A 61 -42.74 11.27 -51.87
CA GLY A 61 -43.93 10.83 -51.08
C GLY A 61 -45.25 11.45 -51.60
N PRO A 62 -46.39 11.46 -50.86
CA PRO A 62 -46.65 10.99 -49.48
C PRO A 62 -47.97 10.16 -49.30
N TYR A 63 -48.52 10.09 -48.06
CA TYR A 63 -49.84 9.53 -47.62
C TYR A 63 -50.01 7.99 -47.49
N GLY A 64 -50.85 7.57 -46.52
CA GLY A 64 -51.48 6.24 -46.48
C GLY A 64 -51.62 5.56 -45.10
N GLN A 65 -52.82 5.58 -44.51
CA GLN A 65 -53.28 4.64 -43.45
C GLN A 65 -54.41 3.78 -44.06
N PRO A 66 -54.74 2.56 -43.56
CA PRO A 66 -55.95 2.47 -42.71
C PRO A 66 -56.12 1.24 -41.75
N THR A 67 -56.94 1.45 -40.70
CA THR A 67 -57.93 0.52 -40.09
C THR A 67 -57.56 -0.79 -39.34
N GLN A 68 -58.46 -1.11 -38.40
CA GLN A 68 -58.54 -2.23 -37.45
C GLN A 68 -59.98 -2.82 -37.47
N PRO A 69 -60.23 -4.06 -37.03
CA PRO A 69 -61.51 -4.47 -36.41
C PRO A 69 -61.36 -4.96 -34.96
N ALA A 70 -62.45 -4.99 -34.16
CA ALA A 70 -62.40 -5.13 -32.70
C ALA A 70 -63.65 -5.77 -32.04
N GLN A 71 -63.60 -5.89 -30.69
CA GLN A 71 -64.72 -6.12 -29.73
C GLN A 71 -65.32 -7.57 -29.68
N PRO A 72 -66.06 -7.98 -28.61
CA PRO A 72 -66.72 -7.17 -27.56
C PRO A 72 -66.39 -7.44 -26.06
N GLY A 73 -66.78 -6.50 -25.19
CA GLY A 73 -66.78 -6.56 -23.71
C GLY A 73 -68.16 -6.93 -23.12
N PRO A 74 -68.74 -6.20 -22.12
CA PRO A 74 -68.31 -4.98 -21.38
C PRO A 74 -67.74 -5.35 -19.97
N TYR A 75 -67.63 -4.56 -18.88
CA TYR A 75 -68.09 -3.24 -18.36
C TYR A 75 -66.93 -2.58 -17.54
N GLY A 76 -66.96 -1.36 -16.97
CA GLY A 76 -67.91 -0.23 -16.96
C GLY A 76 -67.73 0.73 -15.74
N GLN A 77 -68.47 1.85 -15.72
CA GLN A 77 -68.51 2.94 -14.71
C GLN A 77 -67.26 3.88 -14.56
N GLN A 78 -67.52 5.11 -14.09
CA GLN A 78 -66.72 6.36 -14.20
C GLN A 78 -66.97 7.28 -12.95
N PRO A 79 -66.50 8.56 -12.80
CA PRO A 79 -65.65 9.45 -13.65
C PRO A 79 -64.47 10.20 -12.91
N GLY A 80 -63.72 11.06 -13.63
CA GLY A 80 -62.69 12.02 -13.12
C GLY A 80 -63.26 13.43 -12.80
N PRO A 81 -62.52 14.59 -12.90
CA PRO A 81 -61.47 14.90 -13.92
C PRO A 81 -60.25 15.84 -13.55
N TYR A 82 -59.14 15.71 -14.32
CA TYR A 82 -58.17 16.71 -14.88
C TYR A 82 -57.59 17.94 -14.12
N GLY A 83 -56.28 18.24 -14.32
CA GLY A 83 -55.71 19.61 -14.20
C GLY A 83 -54.15 19.78 -14.15
N GLN A 84 -53.56 20.49 -15.13
CA GLN A 84 -52.21 21.13 -15.16
C GLN A 84 -52.31 22.38 -16.08
N PRO A 85 -51.37 23.37 -16.19
CA PRO A 85 -49.90 23.30 -15.94
C PRO A 85 -49.22 24.57 -15.31
N GLN A 86 -47.87 24.56 -15.31
CA GLN A 86 -46.95 25.72 -15.51
C GLN A 86 -46.54 26.66 -14.32
N GLN A 87 -45.31 27.21 -14.42
CA GLN A 87 -44.60 28.11 -13.48
C GLN A 87 -44.59 29.58 -14.01
N PRO A 88 -44.42 30.63 -13.18
CA PRO A 88 -43.13 30.97 -12.53
C PRO A 88 -43.23 31.53 -11.09
N GLY A 89 -42.11 32.02 -10.52
CA GLY A 89 -41.99 32.49 -9.13
C GLY A 89 -42.15 34.02 -8.88
N PRO A 90 -41.39 34.62 -7.95
CA PRO A 90 -41.84 34.77 -6.55
C PRO A 90 -41.82 36.22 -6.02
N TYR A 91 -42.52 36.52 -4.90
CA TYR A 91 -42.08 37.36 -3.75
C TYR A 91 -43.21 37.55 -2.69
N ALA A 92 -42.86 38.15 -1.54
CA ALA A 92 -43.69 38.82 -0.51
C ALA A 92 -44.25 38.02 0.70
N GLN A 93 -43.85 38.48 1.90
CA GLN A 93 -44.55 38.40 3.21
C GLN A 93 -45.72 39.43 3.23
N PRO A 94 -46.70 39.45 4.18
CA PRO A 94 -46.44 39.70 5.62
C PRO A 94 -47.46 39.22 6.70
N THR A 95 -47.11 39.49 7.97
CA THR A 95 -47.97 39.80 9.16
C THR A 95 -48.69 38.71 10.01
N GLN A 96 -48.88 39.06 11.30
CA GLN A 96 -49.42 38.31 12.45
C GLN A 96 -50.85 38.81 12.84
N PRO A 97 -51.64 38.21 13.79
CA PRO A 97 -51.38 38.05 15.26
C PRO A 97 -51.67 36.60 15.77
N GLY A 98 -51.70 36.22 17.07
CA GLY A 98 -51.29 36.88 18.34
C GLY A 98 -52.20 36.56 19.57
N GLN A 99 -51.61 36.44 20.78
CA GLN A 99 -52.23 36.28 22.14
C GLN A 99 -52.89 34.91 22.48
N ALA A 100 -52.96 34.37 23.72
CA ALA A 100 -52.53 34.81 25.08
C ALA A 100 -52.08 33.61 25.99
N GLY A 101 -51.47 33.88 27.18
CA GLY A 101 -51.05 32.90 28.22
C GLY A 101 -52.05 32.72 29.40
N PRO A 102 -51.66 32.40 30.67
CA PRO A 102 -50.35 32.62 31.35
C PRO A 102 -49.89 31.56 32.42
N TYR A 103 -48.93 31.95 33.30
CA TYR A 103 -48.32 31.28 34.50
C TYR A 103 -47.18 30.25 34.29
N GLY A 104 -46.00 30.32 34.97
CA GLY A 104 -45.41 31.43 35.77
C GLY A 104 -44.13 31.11 36.60
N GLN A 105 -43.26 32.13 36.78
CA GLN A 105 -42.12 32.29 37.76
C GLN A 105 -40.88 31.36 37.70
N GLN A 106 -39.69 31.67 38.29
CA GLN A 106 -38.71 32.81 38.35
C GLN A 106 -37.54 32.42 39.32
N PRO A 107 -36.42 33.17 39.55
CA PRO A 107 -35.65 34.20 38.81
C PRO A 107 -34.17 33.72 38.56
N GLY A 108 -33.11 34.50 38.22
CA GLY A 108 -32.95 35.89 37.72
C GLY A 108 -31.99 36.82 38.52
N TYR A 109 -30.72 37.01 38.12
CA TYR A 109 -29.81 38.11 38.58
C TYR A 109 -28.65 38.43 37.58
N GLY A 110 -28.14 39.68 37.52
CA GLY A 110 -26.95 40.07 36.71
C GLY A 110 -26.71 41.61 36.55
N TYR A 111 -25.62 42.00 35.84
CA TYR A 111 -25.19 43.36 35.35
C TYR A 111 -24.89 44.47 36.42
N PRO A 112 -24.09 45.58 36.18
CA PRO A 112 -24.15 46.55 35.04
C PRO A 112 -22.80 47.21 34.54
N PRO A 113 -22.81 48.21 33.59
CA PRO A 113 -21.61 48.84 32.93
C PRO A 113 -21.54 50.42 32.92
N GLN A 114 -20.44 51.06 32.43
CA GLN A 114 -20.37 52.46 31.82
C GLN A 114 -18.96 52.92 31.29
N GLY A 115 -18.85 54.13 30.67
CA GLY A 115 -17.65 54.82 30.04
C GLY A 115 -17.84 56.37 29.96
N PRO A 116 -17.18 57.24 29.11
CA PRO A 116 -16.20 57.10 27.99
C PRO A 116 -15.03 58.19 27.96
N GLY A 117 -14.37 58.50 26.80
CA GLY A 117 -13.48 59.69 26.60
C GLY A 117 -12.58 59.74 25.31
N GLY A 118 -12.08 60.92 24.88
CA GLY A 118 -11.14 61.20 23.72
C GLY A 118 -10.27 62.48 23.94
N PRO A 119 -9.61 63.20 22.98
CA PRO A 119 -9.43 63.07 21.49
C PRO A 119 -7.97 63.37 20.94
N GLY A 120 -7.72 63.43 19.60
CA GLY A 120 -6.51 64.11 19.00
C GLY A 120 -5.98 63.67 17.60
N THR A 121 -5.40 64.59 16.79
CA THR A 121 -4.67 64.43 15.48
C THR A 121 -3.68 65.64 15.29
N PRO A 122 -2.88 65.90 14.19
CA PRO A 122 -2.60 65.22 12.89
C PRO A 122 -1.03 65.12 12.56
N PRO A 123 -0.47 65.42 11.34
CA PRO A 123 -0.42 64.64 10.08
C PRO A 123 0.99 64.36 9.45
N GLY A 124 1.02 63.53 8.38
CA GLY A 124 2.11 63.36 7.37
C GLY A 124 2.21 61.90 6.88
N GLY A 125 2.38 61.51 5.61
CA GLY A 125 2.83 62.18 4.36
C GLY A 125 4.20 61.61 3.92
N GLY A 126 4.46 61.13 2.69
CA GLY A 126 3.62 60.88 1.51
C GLY A 126 4.49 60.60 0.26
N GLY A 127 4.02 59.79 -0.70
CA GLY A 127 4.70 59.52 -1.98
C GLY A 127 5.76 58.40 -1.96
N GLY A 128 5.98 57.74 -3.11
CA GLY A 128 6.95 56.64 -3.27
C GLY A 128 7.73 56.73 -4.59
N ARG A 129 8.58 55.73 -4.89
CA ARG A 129 9.30 55.56 -6.17
C ARG A 129 9.85 54.13 -6.32
N SER A 130 9.60 53.51 -7.47
CA SER A 130 10.47 52.44 -8.02
C SER A 130 11.45 53.05 -9.02
N PRO A 131 12.64 52.44 -9.19
CA PRO A 131 13.20 52.40 -10.53
C PRO A 131 13.91 51.08 -10.91
N PHE A 132 14.08 50.92 -12.23
CA PHE A 132 14.92 49.95 -12.97
C PHE A 132 14.40 48.51 -13.20
N LYS A 133 14.67 48.05 -14.43
CA LYS A 133 14.40 46.71 -14.98
C LYS A 133 15.73 45.99 -15.22
N GLY A 134 15.75 44.66 -15.08
CA GLY A 134 16.84 43.80 -15.52
C GLY A 134 16.43 42.33 -15.55
N LYS A 135 16.94 41.55 -16.50
CA LYS A 135 16.79 40.08 -16.64
C LYS A 135 18.17 39.49 -17.01
N PRO A 136 18.36 38.15 -17.07
CA PRO A 136 18.18 37.20 -15.97
C PRO A 136 19.42 36.26 -15.83
N ALA A 137 19.72 35.71 -14.65
CA ALA A 137 20.79 34.71 -14.52
C ALA A 137 20.59 33.67 -13.40
N VAL A 138 20.71 32.40 -13.79
CA VAL A 138 21.21 31.20 -13.07
C VAL A 138 21.10 31.17 -11.53
N ILE A 139 20.29 30.23 -11.02
CA ILE A 139 20.32 29.78 -9.61
C ILE A 139 21.14 28.50 -9.51
N ILE A 140 22.32 28.56 -8.87
CA ILE A 140 23.03 27.40 -8.31
C ILE A 140 23.76 27.85 -7.03
N GLY A 141 23.50 27.20 -5.89
CA GLY A 141 24.42 27.21 -4.75
C GLY A 141 23.82 27.49 -3.35
N ALA A 142 24.22 26.64 -2.39
CA ALA A 142 24.27 26.86 -0.94
C ALA A 142 22.96 27.17 -0.15
N ALA A 143 22.51 26.18 0.63
CA ALA A 143 21.58 26.36 1.76
C ALA A 143 21.96 25.48 2.97
N VAL A 144 23.23 25.53 3.41
CA VAL A 144 23.72 24.85 4.63
C VAL A 144 24.04 25.92 5.70
N ALA A 145 23.00 26.57 6.23
CA ALA A 145 23.14 27.69 7.17
C ALA A 145 21.94 27.86 8.15
N ALA A 146 21.24 26.77 8.50
CA ALA A 146 19.99 26.83 9.29
C ALA A 146 19.89 25.84 10.48
N LEU A 147 20.99 25.19 10.88
CA LEU A 147 21.00 24.15 11.93
C LEU A 147 22.09 24.35 13.01
N LEU A 148 22.33 25.60 13.43
CA LEU A 148 23.33 25.94 14.47
C LEU A 148 22.81 26.86 15.61
N VAL A 149 21.49 26.89 15.87
CA VAL A 149 20.89 27.73 16.93
C VAL A 149 19.97 26.95 17.89
N ALA A 150 19.95 25.61 17.81
CA ALA A 150 19.08 24.75 18.64
C ALA A 150 19.85 23.69 19.46
N GLY A 151 21.15 23.93 19.75
CA GLY A 151 22.08 22.92 20.25
C GLY A 151 22.82 23.24 21.57
N GLY A 152 22.31 24.16 22.41
CA GLY A 152 23.06 24.64 23.58
C GLY A 152 22.21 25.22 24.71
N ALA A 153 21.44 24.39 25.42
CA ALA A 153 20.62 24.84 26.57
C ALA A 153 20.45 23.81 27.71
N VAL A 154 21.14 22.66 27.70
CA VAL A 154 20.94 21.57 28.70
C VAL A 154 22.27 21.02 29.25
N PHE A 155 23.20 21.90 29.63
CA PHE A 155 24.47 21.51 30.28
C PHE A 155 24.88 22.48 31.40
N ALA A 156 23.93 22.91 32.25
CA ALA A 156 24.18 23.95 33.25
C ALA A 156 23.45 23.79 34.60
N VAL A 157 22.87 22.62 34.92
CA VAL A 157 22.21 22.39 36.23
C VAL A 157 22.44 20.97 36.80
N THR A 158 23.69 20.51 36.86
CA THR A 158 24.14 19.43 37.79
C THR A 158 25.66 19.51 37.99
N SER A 159 26.13 20.46 38.80
CA SER A 159 27.55 20.59 39.14
C SER A 159 27.72 21.02 40.60
N GLY A 160 28.18 20.11 41.46
CA GLY A 160 28.48 20.39 42.86
C GLY A 160 28.79 19.12 43.64
N GLY A 161 29.96 19.08 44.29
CA GLY A 161 30.42 17.97 45.13
C GLY A 161 31.54 17.15 44.49
N ASP A 162 32.79 17.49 44.80
CA ASP A 162 33.96 16.63 44.58
C ASP A 162 34.02 15.50 45.61
N ASP A 163 34.55 14.32 45.24
CA ASP A 163 35.70 13.74 45.97
C ASP A 163 36.27 12.46 45.31
N ASP A 164 37.50 12.14 45.67
CA ASP A 164 38.34 11.07 45.11
C ASP A 164 37.80 9.63 45.28
N LYS A 165 37.93 8.79 44.22
CA LYS A 165 38.76 7.54 44.24
C LYS A 165 38.73 6.68 42.95
N LYS A 166 39.94 6.40 42.44
CA LYS A 166 40.44 5.15 41.79
C LYS A 166 39.62 4.47 40.68
N LYS A 167 40.19 4.49 39.46
CA LYS A 167 39.88 3.54 38.37
C LYS A 167 40.29 2.10 38.72
N PRO A 168 39.53 1.08 38.29
CA PRO A 168 40.02 -0.27 38.05
C PRO A 168 40.06 -0.62 36.54
N ASP A 169 41.00 -1.48 36.14
CA ASP A 169 41.26 -1.81 34.73
C ASP A 169 40.14 -2.59 34.03
N ALA A 170 39.86 -2.23 32.78
CA ALA A 170 38.90 -2.90 31.90
C ALA A 170 39.45 -4.25 31.38
N LYS A 171 39.45 -5.29 32.22
CA LYS A 171 39.72 -6.66 31.75
C LYS A 171 38.59 -7.14 30.84
N ASN A 172 38.96 -7.57 29.63
CA ASN A 172 38.10 -8.21 28.64
C ASN A 172 37.16 -9.25 29.28
N LYS A 173 35.84 -9.01 29.20
CA LYS A 173 34.81 -10.04 29.34
C LYS A 173 33.84 -9.90 28.17
N ASN A 174 33.82 -10.94 27.34
CA ASN A 174 33.02 -11.02 26.12
C ASN A 174 31.53 -11.09 26.48
N PRO A 175 30.67 -10.11 26.12
CA PRO A 175 29.27 -10.13 26.51
C PRO A 175 28.46 -11.04 25.59
N LYS A 176 28.41 -12.34 25.92
CA LYS A 176 27.35 -13.24 25.41
C LYS A 176 26.01 -12.81 26.00
N SER A 177 25.18 -12.13 25.21
CA SER A 177 23.77 -11.88 25.55
C SER A 177 22.92 -11.65 24.29
N SER A 178 22.71 -12.72 23.52
CA SER A 178 21.57 -12.84 22.62
C SER A 178 20.39 -13.39 23.42
N ALA A 179 19.58 -12.50 24.01
CA ALA A 179 18.25 -12.85 24.47
C ALA A 179 17.32 -12.95 23.26
N SER A 180 17.24 -14.14 22.65
CA SER A 180 16.28 -14.47 21.59
C SER A 180 14.85 -14.35 22.11
N ALA A 181 13.89 -14.11 21.21
CA ALA A 181 12.47 -14.00 21.55
C ALA A 181 11.98 -15.25 22.31
N ASN A 182 11.25 -15.07 23.43
CA ASN A 182 10.88 -16.18 24.32
C ASN A 182 10.01 -17.23 23.59
N PRO A 183 10.52 -18.46 23.36
CA PRO A 183 9.81 -19.48 22.60
C PRO A 183 8.87 -20.29 23.50
N GLY A 184 7.88 -19.61 24.09
CA GLY A 184 6.94 -20.19 25.07
C GLY A 184 6.32 -21.53 24.64
N ASP A 185 6.06 -22.41 25.60
CA ASP A 185 5.86 -23.84 25.38
C ASP A 185 4.47 -24.24 24.85
N GLY A 186 3.50 -23.33 24.85
CA GLY A 186 2.15 -23.57 24.32
C GLY A 186 1.07 -23.75 25.39
N SER A 187 1.40 -23.52 26.65
CA SER A 187 0.48 -23.58 27.78
C SER A 187 -0.31 -22.27 27.99
N GLY A 188 -0.18 -21.30 27.10
CA GLY A 188 -0.64 -19.92 27.32
C GLY A 188 0.31 -19.10 28.21
N ASP A 189 1.56 -19.59 28.34
CA ASP A 189 2.65 -19.19 29.22
C ASP A 189 3.28 -17.82 28.87
N GLY A 190 2.46 -16.77 28.91
CA GLY A 190 2.85 -15.38 28.68
C GLY A 190 3.76 -14.76 29.76
N HIS A 191 4.45 -15.56 30.58
CA HIS A 191 5.42 -15.14 31.59
C HIS A 191 6.16 -16.36 32.20
N GLU A 192 7.44 -16.19 32.58
CA GLU A 192 8.10 -17.00 33.63
C GLU A 192 7.54 -16.63 35.03
N GLY A 193 6.21 -16.54 35.16
CA GLY A 193 5.59 -15.61 36.10
C GLY A 193 4.06 -15.54 36.11
N LYS A 194 3.38 -16.68 35.95
CA LYS A 194 2.01 -16.93 36.47
C LYS A 194 0.79 -16.20 35.85
N GLU A 195 0.90 -15.42 34.77
CA GLU A 195 -0.31 -14.91 34.10
C GLU A 195 -0.86 -15.95 33.11
N ASP A 196 -1.89 -16.69 33.52
CA ASP A 196 -2.69 -17.55 32.65
C ASP A 196 -3.65 -16.68 31.81
N LEU A 197 -3.31 -16.47 30.54
CA LEU A 197 -4.11 -15.67 29.59
C LEU A 197 -5.48 -16.29 29.25
N ASN A 198 -5.78 -17.49 29.76
CA ASN A 198 -7.09 -18.13 29.70
C ASN A 198 -7.85 -18.06 31.04
N GLN A 199 -7.27 -17.50 32.10
CA GLN A 199 -7.92 -17.40 33.41
C GLN A 199 -9.18 -16.53 33.32
N GLY A 200 -10.30 -17.06 33.83
CA GLY A 200 -11.60 -16.35 33.77
C GLY A 200 -12.25 -16.30 32.39
N ARG A 201 -11.68 -16.94 31.35
CA ARG A 201 -12.32 -17.11 30.03
C ARG A 201 -13.68 -17.79 30.19
N GLN A 202 -14.70 -17.21 29.56
CA GLN A 202 -16.08 -17.70 29.65
C GLN A 202 -16.36 -18.86 28.67
N SER A 203 -17.46 -19.57 28.87
CA SER A 203 -17.92 -20.58 27.91
C SER A 203 -18.30 -19.92 26.57
N GLY A 204 -17.89 -20.53 25.46
CA GLY A 204 -18.07 -19.98 24.11
C GLY A 204 -17.04 -18.91 23.70
N GLU A 205 -16.11 -18.54 24.58
CA GLU A 205 -14.92 -17.77 24.19
C GLU A 205 -13.79 -18.68 23.69
N ALA A 206 -13.07 -18.18 22.70
CA ALA A 206 -11.86 -18.77 22.16
C ALA A 206 -10.75 -18.78 23.20
N LYS A 207 -9.93 -19.83 23.20
CA LYS A 207 -8.70 -19.88 24.00
C LYS A 207 -7.65 -18.95 23.40
N VAL A 208 -6.82 -18.36 24.26
CA VAL A 208 -5.45 -18.01 23.84
C VAL A 208 -4.72 -19.34 23.64
N LEU A 209 -4.23 -19.56 22.42
CA LEU A 209 -3.45 -20.74 22.07
C LEU A 209 -2.00 -20.57 22.51
N TRP A 210 -1.45 -19.39 22.21
CA TRP A 210 -0.11 -18.98 22.59
C TRP A 210 0.06 -17.48 22.35
N TYR A 211 1.02 -16.90 23.07
CA TYR A 211 1.45 -15.51 22.97
C TYR A 211 2.99 -15.49 22.89
N LYS A 212 3.55 -14.54 22.14
CA LYS A 212 4.99 -14.39 21.93
C LYS A 212 5.44 -12.95 22.18
N GLU A 213 6.53 -12.82 22.92
CA GLU A 213 7.27 -11.57 23.13
C GLU A 213 8.25 -11.33 21.96
N ALA A 214 8.56 -10.07 21.68
CA ALA A 214 9.48 -9.67 20.62
C ALA A 214 10.96 -9.78 21.05
N PRO A 215 11.90 -9.96 20.10
CA PRO A 215 13.32 -9.79 20.40
C PRO A 215 13.62 -8.41 20.98
N LYS A 216 14.70 -8.31 21.76
CA LYS A 216 15.12 -7.02 22.33
C LYS A 216 15.70 -6.09 21.25
N VAL A 217 14.92 -5.09 20.87
CA VAL A 217 15.30 -4.08 19.86
C VAL A 217 15.95 -2.83 20.49
N PRO A 218 16.67 -1.99 19.73
CA PRO A 218 17.24 -0.73 20.23
C PRO A 218 16.15 0.33 20.51
N GLY A 219 16.45 1.33 21.34
CA GLY A 219 15.50 2.39 21.76
C GLY A 219 14.97 3.36 20.67
N LYS A 220 15.25 3.08 19.39
CA LYS A 220 14.66 3.73 18.20
C LYS A 220 13.53 2.89 17.57
N GLY A 221 13.21 1.74 18.19
CA GLY A 221 12.39 0.70 17.61
C GLY A 221 13.09 -0.10 16.50
N ALA A 222 12.34 -1.02 15.90
CA ALA A 222 12.75 -1.77 14.72
C ALA A 222 11.51 -2.25 13.95
N ASP A 223 11.70 -2.65 12.70
CA ASP A 223 10.63 -3.14 11.84
C ASP A 223 10.34 -4.62 12.12
N ALA A 224 9.08 -5.03 11.97
CA ALA A 224 8.63 -6.42 12.02
C ALA A 224 7.74 -6.76 10.81
N PRO A 225 8.23 -6.58 9.57
CA PRO A 225 7.44 -6.71 8.36
C PRO A 225 7.10 -8.19 8.07
N GLY A 226 5.94 -8.44 7.48
CA GLY A 226 5.50 -9.80 7.15
C GLY A 226 4.94 -10.58 8.35
N MET A 227 4.00 -11.47 8.05
CA MET A 227 3.39 -12.46 8.95
C MET A 227 2.71 -13.48 8.03
N TRP A 228 2.98 -14.77 8.20
CA TRP A 228 2.51 -15.81 7.29
C TRP A 228 2.03 -17.02 8.08
N VAL A 229 0.91 -17.63 7.67
CA VAL A 229 0.35 -18.82 8.35
C VAL A 229 -0.07 -19.86 7.30
N GLN A 230 0.70 -20.95 7.21
CA GLN A 230 0.48 -22.06 6.26
C GLN A 230 1.12 -23.34 6.79
N ASP A 231 0.76 -24.52 6.26
CA ASP A 231 1.37 -25.82 6.60
C ASP A 231 1.48 -26.14 8.11
N GLY A 232 0.60 -25.56 8.93
CA GLY A 232 0.64 -25.69 10.39
C GLY A 232 1.77 -24.90 11.08
N ILE A 233 2.37 -23.91 10.39
CA ILE A 233 3.37 -22.98 10.89
C ILE A 233 2.86 -21.55 10.77
N ALA A 234 3.01 -20.78 11.85
CA ALA A 234 2.83 -19.34 11.89
C ALA A 234 4.22 -18.68 11.99
N ALA A 235 4.65 -18.02 10.92
CA ALA A 235 5.96 -17.41 10.79
C ALA A 235 5.89 -15.88 10.87
N LYS A 236 6.90 -15.27 11.48
CA LYS A 236 6.97 -13.83 11.74
C LYS A 236 8.40 -13.30 11.60
N ALA A 237 8.62 -12.27 10.79
CA ALA A 237 9.89 -11.54 10.80
C ALA A 237 9.86 -10.37 11.80
N ALA A 238 10.93 -10.21 12.57
CA ALA A 238 11.04 -9.22 13.64
C ALA A 238 12.49 -8.80 13.87
N TYR A 239 12.79 -7.51 13.68
CA TYR A 239 14.10 -6.87 13.92
C TYR A 239 15.29 -7.50 13.19
N LYS A 240 15.76 -8.69 13.59
CA LYS A 240 16.92 -9.40 13.03
C LYS A 240 16.69 -10.90 12.88
N GLU A 241 15.47 -11.39 13.05
CA GLU A 241 15.17 -12.82 12.94
C GLU A 241 13.84 -13.02 12.20
N VAL A 242 13.73 -14.11 11.43
CA VAL A 242 12.43 -14.73 11.18
C VAL A 242 12.26 -15.85 12.20
N LEU A 243 11.07 -15.94 12.78
CA LEU A 243 10.67 -16.85 13.84
C LEU A 243 9.51 -17.71 13.33
N GLY A 244 9.63 -19.03 13.40
CA GLY A 244 8.59 -19.97 13.00
C GLY A 244 8.00 -20.69 14.20
N TYR A 245 6.70 -20.58 14.41
CA TYR A 245 5.97 -21.23 15.50
C TYR A 245 5.00 -22.28 14.95
N LYS A 246 4.93 -23.45 15.57
CA LYS A 246 3.90 -24.45 15.25
C LYS A 246 2.53 -23.89 15.61
N VAL A 247 1.59 -23.90 14.68
CA VAL A 247 0.21 -23.43 14.90
C VAL A 247 -0.43 -24.15 16.09
N ALA A 248 -0.19 -25.45 16.22
CA ALA A 248 -0.79 -26.33 17.22
C ALA A 248 -0.52 -25.87 18.66
N ASP A 249 0.75 -25.65 19.01
CA ASP A 249 1.24 -25.45 20.38
C ASP A 249 2.25 -24.29 20.53
N GLY A 250 2.44 -23.45 19.52
CA GLY A 250 3.29 -22.26 19.58
C GLY A 250 4.78 -22.52 19.78
N LYS A 251 5.24 -23.78 19.92
CA LYS A 251 6.66 -24.11 20.04
C LYS A 251 7.40 -23.78 18.74
N PRO A 252 8.72 -23.56 18.76
CA PRO A 252 9.49 -23.40 17.53
C PRO A 252 9.24 -24.52 16.53
N ALA A 253 8.91 -24.15 15.29
CA ALA A 253 8.88 -25.05 14.15
C ALA A 253 10.31 -25.44 13.75
N TRP A 254 11.20 -24.46 13.75
CA TRP A 254 12.60 -24.53 13.35
C TRP A 254 13.43 -23.46 14.11
N PRO A 255 14.78 -23.52 14.11
CA PRO A 255 15.63 -22.53 14.79
C PRO A 255 15.55 -21.13 14.15
N ALA A 256 15.59 -20.07 14.97
CA ALA A 256 15.43 -18.69 14.50
C ALA A 256 16.41 -18.33 13.36
N VAL A 257 15.87 -17.74 12.29
CA VAL A 257 16.61 -17.39 11.08
C VAL A 257 17.27 -16.03 11.28
N GLU A 258 18.44 -16.02 11.93
CA GLU A 258 19.15 -14.79 12.31
C GLU A 258 19.75 -14.01 11.11
N PHE A 259 19.71 -12.68 11.18
CA PHE A 259 20.27 -11.72 10.21
C PHE A 259 21.29 -10.80 10.88
N GLN A 260 22.34 -10.44 10.14
CA GLN A 260 23.45 -9.63 10.65
C GLN A 260 23.01 -8.21 11.08
N TYR A 261 22.05 -7.64 10.35
CA TYR A 261 21.55 -6.29 10.51
C TYR A 261 20.03 -6.25 10.38
N ASP A 262 19.44 -5.12 10.75
CA ASP A 262 18.01 -4.95 10.89
C ASP A 262 17.28 -5.32 9.57
N ILE A 263 16.29 -6.22 9.65
CA ILE A 263 15.28 -6.45 8.60
C ILE A 263 14.61 -5.11 8.27
N CYS A 264 14.25 -4.90 7.01
CA CYS A 264 13.73 -3.63 6.50
C CYS A 264 12.58 -3.78 5.49
N ALA A 265 12.45 -4.95 4.86
CA ALA A 265 11.24 -5.34 4.12
C ALA A 265 11.08 -6.86 4.13
N ALA A 266 9.86 -7.33 3.90
CA ALA A 266 9.53 -8.74 3.69
C ALA A 266 8.36 -8.83 2.69
N SER A 267 8.30 -9.88 1.87
CA SER A 267 7.16 -10.07 0.96
C SER A 267 5.88 -10.37 1.75
N GLN A 268 4.77 -9.74 1.39
CA GLN A 268 3.47 -10.09 1.97
C GLN A 268 2.99 -11.43 1.40
N GLN A 269 3.20 -11.63 0.10
CA GLN A 269 2.99 -12.89 -0.59
C GLN A 269 4.01 -13.96 -0.19
N VAL A 270 3.61 -15.21 -0.35
CA VAL A 270 4.43 -16.42 -0.35
C VAL A 270 4.40 -16.99 -1.78
N SER A 271 5.48 -17.59 -2.26
CA SER A 271 5.47 -18.35 -3.53
C SER A 271 4.72 -19.69 -3.40
N GLU A 272 4.37 -20.30 -4.53
CA GLU A 272 3.59 -21.55 -4.59
C GLU A 272 4.27 -22.74 -3.86
N ASP A 273 5.59 -22.70 -3.73
CA ASP A 273 6.42 -23.69 -3.03
C ASP A 273 6.72 -23.34 -1.56
N GLY A 274 6.17 -22.23 -1.05
CA GLY A 274 6.22 -21.87 0.36
C GLY A 274 7.40 -21.00 0.81
N LYS A 275 8.13 -20.37 -0.13
CA LYS A 275 9.23 -19.44 0.16
C LYS A 275 8.73 -17.98 0.30
N VAL A 276 9.48 -17.17 1.06
CA VAL A 276 9.30 -15.70 1.16
C VAL A 276 10.61 -14.95 0.94
N ALA A 277 10.51 -13.70 0.53
CA ALA A 277 11.64 -12.81 0.32
C ALA A 277 11.83 -11.88 1.54
N ILE A 278 13.03 -11.86 2.12
CA ILE A 278 13.40 -11.00 3.26
C ILE A 278 14.54 -10.06 2.85
N ALA A 279 14.34 -8.75 3.03
CA ALA A 279 15.39 -7.75 2.88
C ALA A 279 15.86 -7.22 4.25
N TYR A 280 17.17 -7.09 4.40
CA TYR A 280 17.83 -6.56 5.59
C TYR A 280 18.93 -5.56 5.22
N LYS A 281 19.36 -4.77 6.21
CA LYS A 281 20.27 -3.65 5.98
C LYS A 281 21.73 -4.10 5.76
N SER A 282 22.56 -3.28 5.10
CA SER A 282 24.02 -3.48 5.02
C SER A 282 24.81 -3.02 6.27
N GLY A 283 24.13 -2.54 7.32
CA GLY A 283 24.80 -2.04 8.52
C GLY A 283 23.87 -1.57 9.65
N THR A 284 24.47 -1.06 10.73
CA THR A 284 23.77 -0.54 11.93
C THR A 284 23.58 0.97 11.95
N LYS A 285 24.24 1.71 11.05
CA LYS A 285 24.15 3.18 10.95
C LYS A 285 22.76 3.59 10.43
N SER A 286 22.33 4.83 10.72
CA SER A 286 21.07 5.37 10.20
C SER A 286 21.00 5.43 8.67
N ALA A 287 22.15 5.66 8.01
CA ALA A 287 22.29 5.63 6.55
C ALA A 287 22.68 4.25 5.99
N ALA A 288 22.46 3.16 6.73
CA ALA A 288 22.61 1.81 6.20
C ALA A 288 21.44 1.47 5.27
N LYS A 289 21.76 1.01 4.06
CA LYS A 289 20.78 0.75 3.01
C LYS A 289 20.08 -0.59 3.25
N CYS A 290 18.83 -0.69 2.85
CA CYS A 290 18.07 -1.93 2.72
C CYS A 290 18.44 -2.62 1.40
N ASP A 291 19.61 -3.26 1.35
CA ASP A 291 20.22 -3.74 0.10
C ASP A 291 20.63 -5.23 0.11
N GLN A 292 20.45 -5.95 1.23
CA GLN A 292 20.73 -7.38 1.31
C GLN A 292 19.42 -8.18 1.23
N LEU A 293 19.31 -9.07 0.25
CA LEU A 293 18.14 -9.91 0.00
C LEU A 293 18.47 -11.38 0.29
N GLN A 294 17.53 -12.09 0.91
CA GLN A 294 17.60 -13.50 1.28
C GLN A 294 16.23 -14.15 1.09
N ILE A 295 16.18 -15.29 0.40
CA ILE A 295 14.97 -16.14 0.36
C ILE A 295 14.96 -17.06 1.59
N VAL A 296 13.78 -17.27 2.17
CA VAL A 296 13.56 -18.17 3.32
C VAL A 296 12.39 -19.10 3.03
N ASP A 297 12.58 -20.40 3.19
CA ASP A 297 11.51 -21.41 3.18
C ASP A 297 10.75 -21.34 4.54
N LEU A 298 9.43 -21.14 4.50
CA LEU A 298 8.62 -21.02 5.72
C LEU A 298 8.40 -22.34 6.46
N LYS A 299 8.49 -23.47 5.74
CA LYS A 299 8.24 -24.82 6.22
C LYS A 299 9.45 -25.40 6.97
N THR A 300 10.65 -25.13 6.46
CA THR A 300 11.92 -25.62 7.03
C THR A 300 12.69 -24.57 7.83
N GLY A 301 12.48 -23.28 7.54
CA GLY A 301 13.32 -22.18 8.04
C GLY A 301 14.66 -22.07 7.29
N GLU A 302 14.87 -22.85 6.22
CA GLU A 302 16.13 -22.84 5.50
C GLU A 302 16.30 -21.58 4.65
N LYS A 303 17.56 -21.14 4.54
CA LYS A 303 17.96 -19.98 3.74
C LYS A 303 18.29 -20.45 2.32
N GLY A 304 17.48 -20.01 1.37
CA GLY A 304 17.76 -20.17 -0.06
C GLY A 304 18.88 -19.26 -0.54
N TRP A 305 18.84 -18.88 -1.82
CA TRP A 305 19.80 -17.93 -2.39
C TRP A 305 19.72 -16.55 -1.72
N LYS A 306 20.81 -15.80 -1.86
CA LYS A 306 20.97 -14.43 -1.35
C LYS A 306 21.62 -13.53 -2.38
N LYS A 307 21.25 -12.26 -2.42
CA LYS A 307 21.77 -11.28 -3.38
C LYS A 307 21.92 -9.90 -2.73
N SER A 308 22.97 -9.17 -3.08
CA SER A 308 23.07 -7.74 -2.75
C SER A 308 22.48 -6.95 -3.91
N ILE A 309 21.42 -6.20 -3.63
CA ILE A 309 20.77 -5.29 -4.57
C ILE A 309 21.72 -4.12 -4.86
N LYS A 310 21.72 -3.64 -6.10
CA LYS A 310 22.53 -2.51 -6.55
C LYS A 310 21.62 -1.37 -6.97
N GLU A 311 22.02 -0.14 -6.65
CA GLU A 311 21.40 1.07 -7.18
C GLU A 311 21.95 1.34 -8.60
N GLU A 312 21.07 1.69 -9.53
CA GLU A 312 21.42 1.99 -10.92
C GLU A 312 21.14 3.46 -11.29
N GLY A 313 22.14 4.31 -11.07
CA GLY A 313 22.08 5.72 -11.44
C GLY A 313 21.76 6.66 -10.27
N LEU A 314 21.48 7.93 -10.57
CA LEU A 314 21.49 9.02 -9.58
C LEU A 314 20.22 9.15 -8.72
N PHE A 315 19.12 8.50 -9.11
CA PHE A 315 17.82 8.56 -8.41
C PHE A 315 17.29 7.18 -8.00
N ASP A 316 18.07 6.14 -8.28
CA ASP A 316 17.86 4.80 -7.73
C ASP A 316 18.39 4.78 -6.29
N SER A 317 17.62 4.20 -5.37
CA SER A 317 17.99 4.15 -3.96
C SER A 317 17.43 2.92 -3.27
N THR A 318 18.31 2.19 -2.59
CA THR A 318 17.97 1.03 -1.75
C THR A 318 17.78 1.43 -0.29
N LEU A 319 17.34 2.67 0.01
CA LEU A 319 16.95 3.05 1.38
C LEU A 319 15.68 2.31 1.85
N SER A 320 14.81 1.93 0.93
CA SER A 320 13.62 1.09 1.14
C SER A 320 13.41 0.19 -0.07
N LEU A 321 12.97 -1.05 0.14
CA LEU A 321 12.61 -1.99 -0.93
C LEU A 321 11.15 -2.42 -0.81
N GLU A 322 10.49 -2.60 -1.95
CA GLU A 322 9.19 -3.24 -2.09
C GLU A 322 9.42 -4.68 -2.59
N LEU A 323 8.98 -5.68 -1.84
CA LEU A 323 9.17 -7.10 -2.19
C LEU A 323 7.85 -7.73 -2.61
N ASN A 324 7.71 -8.05 -3.90
CA ASN A 324 6.47 -8.48 -4.51
C ASN A 324 6.66 -9.83 -5.22
N ILE A 325 5.92 -10.87 -4.84
CA ILE A 325 5.97 -12.17 -5.53
C ILE A 325 4.79 -12.30 -6.52
N THR A 326 5.02 -12.89 -7.69
CA THR A 326 4.01 -13.22 -8.71
C THR A 326 4.45 -14.48 -9.44
N GLY A 327 3.83 -15.63 -9.15
CA GLY A 327 4.36 -16.94 -9.54
C GLY A 327 5.77 -17.13 -8.96
N ASP A 328 6.70 -17.63 -9.78
CA ASP A 328 8.13 -17.72 -9.42
C ASP A 328 8.86 -16.35 -9.45
N THR A 329 8.26 -15.26 -9.92
CA THR A 329 8.97 -13.97 -9.98
C THR A 329 8.90 -13.21 -8.67
N LEU A 330 10.07 -12.86 -8.12
CA LEU A 330 10.23 -11.80 -7.13
C LEU A 330 10.59 -10.47 -7.81
N MET A 331 9.66 -9.52 -7.79
CA MET A 331 9.94 -8.14 -8.17
C MET A 331 10.39 -7.32 -6.97
N VAL A 332 11.66 -6.88 -7.01
CA VAL A 332 12.29 -5.99 -6.02
C VAL A 332 12.16 -4.54 -6.50
N GLY A 333 11.10 -3.87 -6.07
CA GLY A 333 10.85 -2.45 -6.32
C GLY A 333 11.73 -1.55 -5.44
N ARG A 334 12.15 -0.40 -5.99
CA ARG A 334 12.95 0.62 -5.31
C ARG A 334 12.73 2.00 -5.95
N SER A 335 13.40 3.05 -5.48
CA SER A 335 13.21 4.41 -6.02
C SER A 335 13.44 4.45 -7.54
N GLN A 336 12.40 4.81 -8.31
CA GLN A 336 12.44 4.96 -9.77
C GLN A 336 12.89 3.73 -10.60
N SER A 337 12.99 2.55 -9.99
CA SER A 337 13.39 1.32 -10.69
C SER A 337 12.90 0.07 -9.95
N GLY A 338 13.17 -1.10 -10.51
CA GLY A 338 13.11 -2.36 -9.79
C GLY A 338 13.65 -3.50 -10.64
N THR A 339 14.09 -4.57 -9.99
CA THR A 339 14.63 -5.75 -10.67
C THR A 339 13.80 -6.98 -10.33
N ALA A 340 13.43 -7.75 -11.36
CA ALA A 340 12.80 -9.05 -11.23
C ALA A 340 13.85 -10.15 -11.16
N TYR A 341 13.70 -11.06 -10.20
CA TYR A 341 14.51 -12.26 -10.03
C TYR A 341 13.61 -13.51 -9.99
N SER A 342 14.12 -14.65 -10.43
CA SER A 342 13.48 -15.96 -10.12
C SER A 342 13.52 -16.23 -8.61
N MET A 343 12.50 -16.88 -8.05
CA MET A 343 12.47 -17.33 -6.66
C MET A 343 13.26 -18.63 -6.45
N ASP A 344 13.55 -19.40 -7.50
CA ASP A 344 14.31 -20.65 -7.44
C ASP A 344 15.82 -20.45 -7.27
N ASP A 345 16.49 -19.75 -8.20
CA ASP A 345 17.94 -19.55 -8.19
C ASP A 345 18.37 -18.09 -7.94
N GLY A 346 17.45 -17.15 -8.12
CA GLY A 346 17.68 -15.73 -7.98
C GLY A 346 18.19 -15.03 -9.23
N ASP A 347 18.27 -15.67 -10.40
CA ASP A 347 18.80 -15.04 -11.61
C ASP A 347 17.95 -13.85 -12.09
N GLU A 348 18.61 -12.88 -12.74
CA GLU A 348 18.00 -11.61 -13.13
C GLU A 348 17.18 -11.75 -14.42
N LEU A 349 15.85 -11.66 -14.28
CA LEU A 349 14.90 -11.83 -15.38
C LEU A 349 14.80 -10.56 -16.24
N PHE A 350 14.57 -9.41 -15.59
CA PHE A 350 14.61 -8.09 -16.22
C PHE A 350 14.73 -6.97 -15.18
N VAL A 351 15.07 -5.76 -15.64
CA VAL A 351 15.02 -4.55 -14.81
C VAL A 351 13.97 -3.58 -15.36
N SER A 352 12.93 -3.33 -14.58
CA SER A 352 11.93 -2.30 -14.85
C SER A 352 12.51 -0.93 -14.51
N ARG A 353 13.05 -0.25 -15.53
CA ARG A 353 13.54 1.13 -15.45
C ARG A 353 12.48 2.12 -15.94
N LYS A 354 12.85 3.41 -16.00
CA LYS A 354 12.04 4.47 -16.64
C LYS A 354 11.60 4.10 -18.07
N LYS A 355 10.48 4.65 -18.50
CA LYS A 355 9.99 4.65 -19.88
C LYS A 355 10.37 5.99 -20.52
N ASP A 356 11.16 5.96 -21.59
CA ASP A 356 11.61 7.17 -22.28
C ASP A 356 10.47 7.91 -23.00
N GLU A 357 9.50 7.18 -23.54
CA GLU A 357 8.27 7.75 -24.10
C GLU A 357 7.45 8.43 -22.98
N GLY A 358 7.38 9.77 -23.01
CA GLY A 358 6.67 10.57 -21.99
C GLY A 358 7.43 10.75 -20.68
N THR A 359 8.68 10.25 -20.57
CA THR A 359 9.53 10.34 -19.37
C THR A 359 8.80 9.90 -18.10
N CYS A 360 8.51 8.61 -18.00
CA CYS A 360 7.83 8.02 -16.86
C CYS A 360 8.78 7.22 -15.96
N PHE A 361 8.69 7.41 -14.65
CA PHE A 361 9.48 6.71 -13.65
C PHE A 361 8.59 5.76 -12.82
N PRO A 362 9.04 4.53 -12.51
CA PRO A 362 8.41 3.66 -11.53
C PRO A 362 8.13 4.38 -10.20
N ALA A 363 6.89 4.28 -9.73
CA ALA A 363 6.41 4.92 -8.51
C ALA A 363 6.07 3.92 -7.39
N GLY A 364 5.87 2.64 -7.74
CA GLY A 364 5.59 1.53 -6.82
C GLY A 364 5.17 0.27 -7.58
N PHE A 365 5.22 -0.88 -6.91
CA PHE A 365 4.90 -2.20 -7.46
C PHE A 365 3.95 -3.00 -6.53
N THR A 366 3.20 -3.95 -7.10
CA THR A 366 2.40 -4.93 -6.35
C THR A 366 2.40 -6.29 -7.05
N GLY A 367 2.29 -7.37 -6.25
CA GLY A 367 2.23 -8.76 -6.71
C GLY A 367 0.93 -9.50 -6.33
N GLY A 368 1.05 -10.81 -6.09
CA GLY A 368 -0.08 -11.76 -6.07
C GLY A 368 -0.32 -12.32 -7.46
N ASP A 369 -1.58 -12.44 -7.87
CA ASP A 369 -2.00 -13.00 -9.17
C ASP A 369 -1.48 -12.22 -10.40
N ARG A 370 -1.04 -10.96 -10.22
CA ARG A 370 -0.55 -10.11 -11.30
C ARG A 370 0.57 -9.20 -10.80
N LEU A 371 1.64 -9.10 -11.59
CA LEU A 371 2.67 -8.09 -11.38
C LEU A 371 2.21 -6.77 -11.98
N LEU A 372 1.90 -5.78 -11.14
CA LEU A 372 1.54 -4.44 -11.59
C LEU A 372 2.61 -3.40 -11.22
N ARG A 373 2.81 -2.41 -12.11
CA ARG A 373 3.74 -1.30 -11.94
C ARG A 373 3.03 0.03 -12.08
N ALA A 374 3.05 0.85 -11.03
CA ALA A 374 2.69 2.26 -11.12
C ALA A 374 3.86 3.07 -11.70
N LEU A 375 3.53 4.02 -12.56
CA LEU A 375 4.43 4.99 -13.19
C LEU A 375 3.92 6.40 -12.91
N SER A 376 4.84 7.33 -12.68
CA SER A 376 4.54 8.77 -12.72
C SER A 376 5.29 9.41 -13.90
N CYS A 377 4.55 10.05 -14.80
CA CYS A 377 4.99 10.52 -16.11
C CYS A 377 5.05 12.04 -16.19
N GLY A 378 6.08 12.58 -16.86
CA GLY A 378 6.09 13.98 -17.31
C GLY A 378 5.93 15.02 -16.19
N ALA A 379 6.49 14.78 -15.01
CA ALA A 379 6.40 15.70 -13.86
C ALA A 379 6.82 17.14 -14.21
N SER A 380 6.10 18.13 -13.70
CA SER A 380 6.20 19.55 -14.02
C SER A 380 5.89 19.93 -15.49
N THR A 381 5.20 19.08 -16.26
CA THR A 381 4.84 19.37 -17.68
C THR A 381 3.31 19.41 -17.92
N PRO A 382 2.85 19.90 -19.09
CA PRO A 382 1.45 19.75 -19.50
C PRO A 382 1.00 18.30 -19.64
N THR A 383 1.92 17.38 -19.91
CA THR A 383 1.68 15.93 -20.08
C THR A 383 1.85 15.12 -18.79
N GLU A 384 1.86 15.78 -17.64
CA GLU A 384 1.96 15.15 -16.32
C GLU A 384 0.74 14.27 -16.01
N HIS A 385 0.98 13.00 -15.68
CA HIS A 385 -0.03 12.02 -15.28
C HIS A 385 0.63 10.82 -14.59
N ASP A 386 -0.14 10.03 -13.84
CA ASP A 386 0.26 8.65 -13.54
C ASP A 386 -0.27 7.68 -14.61
N GLU A 387 0.40 6.54 -14.77
CA GLU A 387 -0.13 5.37 -15.49
C GLU A 387 0.16 4.07 -14.72
N ILE A 388 -0.68 3.06 -14.89
CA ILE A 388 -0.56 1.73 -14.28
C ILE A 388 -0.50 0.67 -15.37
N GLN A 389 0.41 -0.28 -15.22
CA GLN A 389 0.69 -1.33 -16.20
C GLN A 389 0.62 -2.71 -15.54
N GLU A 390 -0.03 -3.67 -16.19
CA GLU A 390 0.25 -5.09 -15.93
C GLU A 390 1.49 -5.49 -16.73
N LEU A 391 2.44 -6.11 -16.05
CA LEU A 391 3.63 -6.67 -16.65
C LEU A 391 3.50 -8.18 -16.79
N ASP A 392 4.19 -8.72 -17.76
CA ASP A 392 4.55 -10.13 -17.78
C ASP A 392 5.59 -10.41 -16.68
N PRO A 393 5.35 -11.35 -15.75
CA PRO A 393 6.23 -11.55 -14.60
C PRO A 393 7.59 -12.12 -15.01
N GLU A 394 7.65 -12.99 -16.03
CA GLU A 394 8.93 -13.51 -16.51
C GLU A 394 9.70 -12.49 -17.35
N THR A 395 9.03 -11.83 -18.31
CA THR A 395 9.73 -11.07 -19.36
C THR A 395 9.63 -9.55 -19.24
N GLY A 396 8.92 -9.02 -18.24
CA GLY A 396 8.73 -7.58 -18.00
C GLY A 396 7.94 -6.85 -19.09
N LYS A 397 7.41 -7.57 -20.09
CA LYS A 397 6.66 -7.00 -21.21
C LYS A 397 5.33 -6.44 -20.73
N VAL A 398 5.00 -5.24 -21.15
CA VAL A 398 3.73 -4.58 -20.81
C VAL A 398 2.57 -5.32 -21.49
N LYS A 399 1.67 -5.90 -20.70
CA LYS A 399 0.44 -6.57 -21.18
C LYS A 399 -0.66 -5.55 -21.51
N TRP A 400 -0.82 -4.54 -20.67
CA TRP A 400 -1.68 -3.37 -20.94
C TRP A 400 -1.19 -2.14 -20.18
N THR A 401 -1.73 -0.96 -20.51
CA THR A 401 -1.49 0.29 -19.78
C THR A 401 -2.78 1.08 -19.61
N LYS A 402 -3.02 1.62 -18.42
CA LYS A 402 -4.10 2.56 -18.12
C LYS A 402 -3.47 3.89 -17.67
N LYS A 403 -3.71 4.96 -18.43
CA LYS A 403 -3.34 6.34 -18.06
C LYS A 403 -4.44 6.97 -17.22
N PHE A 404 -4.06 7.70 -16.17
CA PHE A 404 -4.97 8.56 -15.42
C PHE A 404 -4.98 9.98 -16.01
N PRO A 405 -6.06 10.78 -15.82
CA PRO A 405 -6.06 12.18 -16.25
C PRO A 405 -5.10 13.03 -15.40
N LYS A 406 -4.60 14.15 -15.90
CA LYS A 406 -3.69 15.04 -15.13
C LYS A 406 -4.27 15.41 -13.76
N GLY A 407 -3.42 15.37 -12.74
CA GLY A 407 -3.75 15.64 -11.34
C GLY A 407 -4.39 14.45 -10.60
N TRP A 408 -4.68 13.34 -11.29
CA TRP A 408 -5.02 12.09 -10.62
C TRP A 408 -3.77 11.28 -10.31
N ARG A 409 -3.72 10.76 -9.08
CA ARG A 409 -2.61 9.99 -8.53
C ARG A 409 -3.10 8.61 -8.09
N LEU A 410 -2.39 7.54 -8.47
CA LEU A 410 -2.70 6.19 -8.00
C LEU A 410 -2.03 5.95 -6.64
N GLU A 411 -2.81 5.77 -5.57
CA GLU A 411 -2.24 5.51 -4.24
C GLU A 411 -2.11 4.00 -3.95
N HIS A 412 -3.18 3.23 -4.19
CA HIS A 412 -3.22 1.81 -3.84
C HIS A 412 -3.94 0.96 -4.89
N VAL A 413 -3.63 -0.34 -4.87
CA VAL A 413 -4.27 -1.42 -5.60
C VAL A 413 -4.96 -2.29 -4.57
N TYR A 414 -6.28 -2.12 -4.42
CA TYR A 414 -7.10 -2.83 -3.43
C TYR A 414 -7.30 -4.32 -3.73
N SER A 415 -7.06 -4.75 -4.97
CA SER A 415 -6.78 -6.13 -5.33
C SER A 415 -6.09 -6.17 -6.70
N THR A 416 -5.19 -7.12 -6.91
CA THR A 416 -4.66 -7.44 -8.25
C THR A 416 -5.62 -8.32 -9.06
N SER A 417 -6.50 -9.07 -8.40
CA SER A 417 -7.46 -10.00 -9.02
C SER A 417 -8.79 -10.09 -8.24
N PRO A 418 -9.92 -9.67 -8.83
CA PRO A 418 -10.01 -8.78 -9.99
C PRO A 418 -9.32 -7.44 -9.70
N THR A 419 -8.72 -6.82 -10.72
CA THR A 419 -7.91 -5.61 -10.50
C THR A 419 -8.77 -4.41 -10.09
N VAL A 420 -8.55 -3.90 -8.88
CA VAL A 420 -9.23 -2.73 -8.28
C VAL A 420 -8.19 -1.69 -7.89
N LEU A 421 -8.38 -0.46 -8.35
CA LEU A 421 -7.43 0.65 -8.24
C LEU A 421 -8.06 1.81 -7.45
N TYR A 422 -7.36 2.34 -6.44
CA TYR A 422 -7.76 3.52 -5.67
C TYR A 422 -6.87 4.72 -6.03
N ALA A 423 -7.49 5.76 -6.56
CA ALA A 423 -6.81 6.97 -7.02
C ALA A 423 -7.42 8.25 -6.39
N THR A 424 -6.58 9.24 -6.17
CA THR A 424 -6.88 10.54 -5.54
C THR A 424 -6.68 11.68 -6.55
N ASN A 425 -7.27 12.85 -6.26
CA ASN A 425 -6.98 14.11 -6.93
C ASN A 425 -7.06 15.22 -5.88
N GLU A 426 -5.90 15.60 -5.32
CA GLU A 426 -5.81 16.51 -4.17
C GLU A 426 -6.36 17.91 -4.48
N ASP A 427 -6.01 18.48 -5.63
CA ASP A 427 -6.48 19.80 -6.11
C ASP A 427 -8.00 19.92 -6.10
N LYS A 428 -8.69 18.85 -6.54
CA LYS A 428 -10.16 18.79 -6.61
C LYS A 428 -10.81 18.20 -5.36
N LYS A 429 -10.02 17.65 -4.43
CA LYS A 429 -10.47 16.87 -3.27
C LYS A 429 -11.38 15.70 -3.69
N GLN A 430 -11.00 15.01 -4.77
CA GLN A 430 -11.73 13.86 -5.30
C GLN A 430 -10.96 12.57 -5.06
N TRP A 431 -11.70 11.46 -4.99
CA TRP A 431 -11.17 10.11 -5.07
C TRP A 431 -12.00 9.29 -6.08
N ASN A 432 -11.47 8.17 -6.53
CA ASN A 432 -12.13 7.22 -7.42
C ASN A 432 -11.60 5.81 -7.13
N ILE A 433 -12.50 4.83 -7.14
CA ILE A 433 -12.13 3.41 -7.09
C ILE A 433 -12.58 2.78 -8.42
N THR A 434 -11.61 2.41 -9.26
CA THR A 434 -11.85 1.83 -10.58
C THR A 434 -11.63 0.32 -10.55
N THR A 435 -12.66 -0.45 -10.89
CA THR A 435 -12.53 -1.88 -11.22
C THR A 435 -12.19 -2.02 -12.70
N LEU A 436 -11.23 -2.88 -13.05
CA LEU A 436 -10.90 -3.19 -14.44
C LEU A 436 -11.59 -4.47 -14.94
N LYS A 437 -11.64 -4.62 -16.27
CA LYS A 437 -11.97 -5.90 -16.92
C LYS A 437 -10.75 -6.82 -16.82
N SER A 438 -10.98 -8.12 -16.61
CA SER A 438 -9.88 -9.10 -16.45
C SER A 438 -8.89 -9.03 -17.63
N GLY A 439 -7.59 -8.93 -17.32
CA GLY A 439 -6.52 -8.83 -18.33
C GLY A 439 -6.54 -7.57 -19.21
N SER A 440 -7.19 -6.48 -18.80
CA SER A 440 -7.34 -5.28 -19.63
C SER A 440 -7.32 -3.97 -18.82
N SER A 441 -6.77 -2.91 -19.41
CA SER A 441 -6.84 -1.53 -18.85
C SER A 441 -8.24 -0.90 -18.91
N ALA A 442 -9.18 -1.53 -19.63
CA ALA A 442 -10.55 -1.06 -19.76
C ALA A 442 -11.30 -1.12 -18.42
N THR A 443 -11.96 -0.02 -18.05
CA THR A 443 -12.84 0.04 -16.87
C THR A 443 -13.99 -0.96 -17.00
N ARG A 444 -14.26 -1.72 -15.93
CA ARG A 444 -15.47 -2.54 -15.72
C ARG A 444 -16.54 -1.71 -15.02
N SER A 445 -16.17 -1.02 -13.94
CA SER A 445 -17.01 -0.08 -13.19
C SER A 445 -16.17 0.90 -12.38
N GLU A 446 -16.78 2.00 -11.96
CA GLU A 446 -16.23 2.97 -11.00
C GLU A 446 -17.24 3.17 -9.87
N VAL A 447 -16.73 3.27 -8.64
CA VAL A 447 -17.56 3.33 -7.42
C VAL A 447 -18.44 4.58 -7.41
N GLN A 448 -19.74 4.36 -7.13
CA GLN A 448 -20.82 5.36 -7.09
C GLN A 448 -21.40 5.53 -5.68
N VAL A 449 -20.71 5.02 -4.66
CA VAL A 449 -21.12 5.12 -3.26
C VAL A 449 -20.48 6.36 -2.65
N ASP A 450 -21.31 7.34 -2.28
CA ASP A 450 -20.90 8.57 -1.58
C ASP A 450 -20.79 8.26 -0.08
N GLU A 451 -19.64 7.72 0.33
CA GLU A 451 -19.35 7.24 1.68
C GLU A 451 -17.87 7.47 2.00
N ASP A 452 -17.58 7.80 3.25
CA ASP A 452 -16.22 8.05 3.73
C ASP A 452 -15.64 6.69 4.18
N PHE A 453 -14.74 6.09 3.39
CA PHE A 453 -14.12 4.78 3.71
C PHE A 453 -12.83 4.92 4.52
N ALA A 454 -12.51 3.93 5.35
CA ALA A 454 -11.31 3.93 6.19
C ALA A 454 -10.61 2.56 6.30
N PRO A 455 -10.06 2.01 5.20
CA PRO A 455 -9.11 0.92 5.27
C PRO A 455 -7.81 1.36 5.97
N GLU A 456 -7.14 0.44 6.64
CA GLU A 456 -5.88 0.67 7.34
C GLU A 456 -4.70 0.50 6.36
N CYS A 457 -4.51 1.49 5.50
CA CYS A 457 -3.39 1.56 4.57
C CYS A 457 -2.11 2.07 5.26
N GLY A 458 -1.03 1.31 5.13
CA GLY A 458 0.28 1.64 5.65
C GLY A 458 0.95 2.82 4.94
N TRP A 459 1.84 3.52 5.64
CA TRP A 459 2.63 4.60 5.05
C TRP A 459 3.85 4.05 4.31
N GLY A 460 3.72 3.90 2.99
CA GLY A 460 4.84 3.59 2.09
C GLY A 460 5.94 4.67 2.18
N GLY A 461 7.20 4.23 2.18
CA GLY A 461 8.36 5.06 2.52
C GLY A 461 8.76 6.09 1.45
N LEU A 462 9.73 5.75 0.61
CA LEU A 462 10.15 6.61 -0.51
C LEU A 462 9.51 6.21 -1.86
N GLY A 463 8.96 4.98 -1.94
CA GLY A 463 8.07 4.52 -3.00
C GLY A 463 6.62 4.42 -2.48
N ARG A 464 5.65 4.27 -3.39
CA ARG A 464 4.25 4.06 -3.02
C ARG A 464 4.02 2.59 -2.71
N ASP A 465 3.74 2.28 -1.45
CA ASP A 465 3.25 0.95 -1.07
C ASP A 465 1.84 0.77 -1.63
N LEU A 466 1.77 0.12 -2.80
CA LEU A 466 0.52 -0.07 -3.53
C LEU A 466 -0.41 -1.09 -2.86
N GLN A 467 0.03 -1.88 -1.88
CA GLN A 467 -0.68 -3.10 -1.47
C GLN A 467 -0.95 -3.24 0.03
N ALA A 468 -0.24 -2.52 0.91
CA ALA A 468 -0.38 -2.66 2.36
C ALA A 468 -1.64 -1.99 2.96
N CYS A 469 -2.84 -2.36 2.50
CA CYS A 469 -4.12 -1.95 3.07
C CYS A 469 -4.81 -3.11 3.81
N ALA A 470 -4.75 -3.11 5.14
CA ALA A 470 -5.63 -3.96 5.95
C ALA A 470 -7.06 -3.40 5.97
N GLY A 471 -8.06 -4.24 6.23
CA GLY A 471 -9.46 -3.81 6.12
C GLY A 471 -9.94 -3.63 4.68
N VAL A 472 -9.35 -4.34 3.71
CA VAL A 472 -9.79 -4.40 2.32
C VAL A 472 -9.88 -5.87 1.90
N ALA A 473 -10.96 -6.24 1.21
CA ALA A 473 -11.07 -7.54 0.56
C ALA A 473 -11.87 -7.41 -0.75
N ALA A 474 -11.68 -8.34 -1.69
CA ALA A 474 -12.48 -8.44 -2.90
C ALA A 474 -12.70 -9.90 -3.30
N ASP A 475 -13.80 -10.15 -4.02
CA ASP A 475 -14.06 -11.40 -4.75
C ASP A 475 -14.45 -11.10 -6.22
N GLU A 476 -15.00 -12.04 -6.97
CA GLU A 476 -15.41 -11.85 -8.37
C GLU A 476 -16.52 -10.78 -8.56
N LYS A 477 -17.34 -10.59 -7.52
CA LYS A 477 -18.61 -9.85 -7.51
C LYS A 477 -18.51 -8.54 -6.73
N TYR A 478 -17.76 -8.51 -5.63
CA TYR A 478 -17.78 -7.41 -4.66
C TYR A 478 -16.40 -6.95 -4.21
N LEU A 479 -16.27 -5.65 -3.97
CA LEU A 479 -15.24 -5.02 -3.14
C LEU A 479 -15.85 -4.76 -1.76
N TYR A 480 -15.09 -5.03 -0.70
CA TYR A 480 -15.51 -4.83 0.69
C TYR A 480 -14.66 -3.75 1.34
N LEU A 481 -15.31 -2.68 1.82
CA LEU A 481 -14.65 -1.58 2.51
C LEU A 481 -15.38 -1.19 3.82
N PRO A 482 -14.64 -0.87 4.90
CA PRO A 482 -15.19 -0.37 6.15
C PRO A 482 -15.52 1.11 6.04
N THR A 483 -16.72 1.50 6.49
CA THR A 483 -17.07 2.90 6.70
C THR A 483 -16.21 3.51 7.81
N LYS A 484 -15.86 4.78 7.66
CA LYS A 484 -15.05 5.54 8.60
C LYS A 484 -15.85 5.84 9.87
N LYS A 485 -15.33 5.40 11.01
CA LYS A 485 -15.75 5.81 12.35
C LYS A 485 -14.52 6.13 13.19
N THR A 486 -14.65 7.13 14.06
CA THR A 486 -13.65 7.46 15.08
C THR A 486 -13.92 6.75 16.40
N THR A 487 -15.18 6.40 16.66
CA THR A 487 -15.68 5.66 17.82
C THR A 487 -16.95 4.89 17.44
N GLY A 488 -17.25 3.81 18.16
CA GLY A 488 -18.48 3.03 17.99
C GLY A 488 -18.48 2.08 16.79
N ALA A 489 -19.62 1.43 16.57
CA ALA A 489 -19.83 0.50 15.45
C ALA A 489 -19.71 1.18 14.07
N ASN A 490 -18.86 0.63 13.20
CA ASN A 490 -18.87 0.93 11.77
C ASN A 490 -19.77 -0.06 10.98
N GLU A 491 -19.73 0.04 9.66
CA GLU A 491 -20.33 -0.92 8.74
C GLU A 491 -19.30 -1.35 7.69
N ILE A 492 -19.39 -2.58 7.17
CA ILE A 492 -18.73 -2.96 5.92
C ILE A 492 -19.74 -2.78 4.79
N VAL A 493 -19.34 -2.06 3.74
CA VAL A 493 -20.12 -1.92 2.49
C VAL A 493 -19.57 -2.89 1.45
N ALA A 494 -20.45 -3.68 0.83
CA ALA A 494 -20.14 -4.52 -0.31
C ALA A 494 -20.54 -3.78 -1.60
N ILE A 495 -19.54 -3.42 -2.40
CA ILE A 495 -19.70 -2.62 -3.63
C ILE A 495 -19.58 -3.55 -4.84
N SER A 496 -20.61 -3.59 -5.68
CA SER A 496 -20.69 -4.45 -6.85
C SER A 496 -19.63 -4.08 -7.89
N LEU A 497 -18.66 -4.97 -8.12
CA LEU A 497 -17.62 -4.86 -9.14
C LEU A 497 -18.16 -4.92 -10.59
N ALA A 498 -19.45 -5.18 -10.77
CA ALA A 498 -20.11 -5.14 -12.07
C ALA A 498 -20.78 -3.78 -12.37
N THR A 499 -21.02 -2.94 -11.36
CA THR A 499 -21.83 -1.72 -11.52
C THR A 499 -21.29 -0.49 -10.77
N GLY A 500 -20.37 -0.67 -9.82
CA GLY A 500 -19.84 0.36 -8.93
C GLY A 500 -20.78 0.76 -7.79
N LYS A 501 -21.97 0.18 -7.70
CA LYS A 501 -22.98 0.54 -6.69
C LYS A 501 -22.88 -0.34 -5.46
N GLU A 502 -23.32 0.17 -4.31
CA GLU A 502 -23.59 -0.64 -3.13
C GLU A 502 -24.57 -1.77 -3.49
N ALA A 503 -24.23 -3.00 -3.09
CA ALA A 503 -25.10 -4.17 -3.20
C ALA A 503 -25.75 -4.50 -1.86
N TRP A 504 -24.99 -4.36 -0.76
CA TRP A 504 -25.44 -4.49 0.61
C TRP A 504 -24.42 -3.86 1.57
N ARG A 505 -24.82 -3.65 2.81
CA ARG A 505 -23.92 -3.31 3.92
C ARG A 505 -24.25 -4.10 5.19
N ALA A 506 -23.25 -4.32 6.02
CA ALA A 506 -23.35 -5.08 7.26
C ALA A 506 -22.72 -4.30 8.42
N LYS A 507 -23.54 -3.92 9.42
CA LYS A 507 -23.08 -3.23 10.63
C LYS A 507 -22.25 -4.17 11.53
N SER A 508 -21.23 -3.63 12.18
CA SER A 508 -20.47 -4.33 13.22
C SER A 508 -21.39 -4.87 14.34
N PRO A 509 -21.21 -6.12 14.80
CA PRO A 509 -22.00 -6.72 15.88
C PRO A 509 -21.53 -6.29 17.29
N GLN A 510 -20.53 -5.42 17.40
CA GLN A 510 -20.09 -4.74 18.63
C GLN A 510 -20.04 -3.24 18.37
N ASP A 511 -19.95 -2.43 19.43
CA ASP A 511 -19.77 -0.98 19.31
C ASP A 511 -18.30 -0.59 19.03
N THR A 512 -17.69 -1.28 18.07
CA THR A 512 -16.30 -1.18 17.63
C THR A 512 -16.21 -1.42 16.13
N SER A 513 -15.09 -1.00 15.51
CA SER A 513 -14.85 -1.18 14.08
C SER A 513 -14.77 -2.65 13.67
N MET A 514 -15.23 -2.93 12.46
CA MET A 514 -15.17 -4.21 11.78
C MET A 514 -14.44 -4.03 10.45
N LEU A 515 -13.40 -4.83 10.23
CA LEU A 515 -12.45 -4.75 9.12
C LEU A 515 -12.54 -6.01 8.25
N PRO A 516 -12.75 -5.89 6.92
CA PRO A 516 -12.60 -7.00 5.98
C PRO A 516 -11.23 -7.68 6.10
N LEU A 517 -11.19 -9.02 6.10
CA LEU A 517 -9.95 -9.80 6.02
C LEU A 517 -9.77 -10.42 4.64
N LYS A 518 -10.69 -11.32 4.27
CA LYS A 518 -10.69 -12.09 3.01
C LYS A 518 -12.03 -12.81 2.84
N THR A 519 -12.33 -13.25 1.62
CA THR A 519 -13.48 -14.15 1.39
C THR A 519 -13.07 -15.62 1.51
N GLN A 520 -13.92 -16.43 2.13
CA GLN A 520 -13.70 -17.87 2.32
C GLN A 520 -15.03 -18.62 2.20
N ASN A 521 -15.09 -19.70 1.42
CA ASN A 521 -16.26 -20.57 1.25
C ASN A 521 -17.57 -19.87 0.79
N GLY A 522 -17.48 -18.66 0.22
CA GLY A 522 -18.64 -17.85 -0.18
C GLY A 522 -19.12 -16.82 0.86
N ASP A 523 -18.46 -16.74 2.01
CA ASP A 523 -18.65 -15.69 3.01
C ASP A 523 -17.48 -14.68 2.96
N LEU A 524 -17.74 -13.43 3.35
CA LEU A 524 -16.70 -12.51 3.77
C LEU A 524 -16.31 -12.82 5.23
N VAL A 525 -15.02 -13.03 5.49
CA VAL A 525 -14.46 -13.06 6.85
C VAL A 525 -14.01 -11.66 7.23
N ALA A 526 -14.42 -11.20 8.42
CA ALA A 526 -14.04 -9.90 8.97
C ALA A 526 -13.60 -10.01 10.44
N TYR A 527 -12.70 -9.11 10.85
CA TYR A 527 -12.25 -8.94 12.23
C TYR A 527 -13.01 -7.77 12.85
N VAL A 528 -13.63 -8.00 14.01
CA VAL A 528 -14.24 -6.96 14.85
C VAL A 528 -13.26 -6.63 15.96
N GLU A 529 -12.87 -5.36 16.06
CA GLU A 529 -11.87 -4.91 17.03
C GLU A 529 -12.39 -5.05 18.48
N PRO A 530 -11.49 -5.33 19.45
CA PRO A 530 -11.85 -5.35 20.87
C PRO A 530 -12.35 -3.98 21.33
N SER A 531 -13.24 -3.99 22.33
CA SER A 531 -13.56 -2.80 23.12
C SER A 531 -12.61 -2.71 24.32
N TYR A 532 -12.81 -1.72 25.21
CA TYR A 532 -11.97 -1.56 26.40
C TYR A 532 -12.01 -2.80 27.33
N ASP A 533 -13.22 -3.32 27.60
CA ASP A 533 -13.47 -4.45 28.52
C ASP A 533 -13.89 -5.76 27.80
N GLY A 534 -13.91 -5.79 26.47
CA GLY A 534 -14.36 -6.94 25.69
C GLY A 534 -13.38 -7.29 24.57
N GLY A 535 -13.03 -8.57 24.43
CA GLY A 535 -12.18 -9.06 23.35
C GLY A 535 -12.81 -8.88 21.97
N GLY A 536 -11.96 -8.89 20.94
CA GLY A 536 -12.37 -8.84 19.54
C GLY A 536 -13.08 -10.11 19.08
N ARG A 537 -13.43 -10.16 17.80
CA ARG A 537 -14.06 -11.33 17.17
C ARG A 537 -13.58 -11.54 15.76
N VAL A 538 -13.70 -12.76 15.28
CA VAL A 538 -13.79 -13.05 13.85
C VAL A 538 -15.23 -13.42 13.52
N VAL A 539 -15.77 -12.81 12.47
CA VAL A 539 -17.14 -13.05 11.98
C VAL A 539 -17.12 -13.48 10.53
N SER A 540 -18.14 -14.25 10.12
CA SER A 540 -18.46 -14.45 8.71
C SER A 540 -19.72 -13.68 8.35
N ILE A 541 -19.76 -13.18 7.11
CA ILE A 541 -20.89 -12.43 6.55
C ILE A 541 -21.21 -13.07 5.20
N GLY A 542 -22.35 -13.75 5.11
CA GLY A 542 -22.79 -14.39 3.89
C GLY A 542 -22.91 -13.39 2.74
N THR A 543 -22.28 -13.68 1.60
CA THR A 543 -22.31 -12.79 0.41
C THR A 543 -23.64 -12.82 -0.36
N GLY A 544 -24.56 -13.67 0.09
CA GLY A 544 -25.99 -13.63 -0.20
C GLY A 544 -26.80 -13.98 1.06
N GLY A 545 -28.11 -13.68 1.05
CA GLY A 545 -28.99 -13.91 2.19
C GLY A 545 -29.20 -12.64 3.03
N SER A 546 -29.10 -12.74 4.36
CA SER A 546 -29.42 -11.64 5.28
C SER A 546 -28.24 -10.72 5.64
N HIS A 547 -27.03 -11.00 5.13
CA HIS A 547 -25.79 -10.26 5.39
C HIS A 547 -25.50 -9.98 6.89
N THR A 548 -26.05 -10.81 7.78
CA THR A 548 -25.97 -10.63 9.24
C THR A 548 -24.69 -11.29 9.77
N PRO A 549 -23.75 -10.56 10.42
CA PRO A 549 -22.50 -11.15 10.89
C PRO A 549 -22.69 -12.30 11.89
N GLN A 550 -22.14 -13.47 11.56
CA GLN A 550 -22.12 -14.65 12.42
C GLN A 550 -20.76 -14.76 13.12
N THR A 551 -20.73 -14.96 14.45
CA THR A 551 -19.45 -15.08 15.18
C THR A 551 -18.80 -16.44 14.90
N LEU A 552 -17.66 -16.45 14.20
CA LEU A 552 -16.82 -17.63 14.02
C LEU A 552 -15.96 -17.88 15.26
N LEU A 553 -15.41 -16.81 15.84
CA LEU A 553 -14.49 -16.82 16.97
C LEU A 553 -14.74 -15.57 17.85
N LYS A 554 -14.80 -15.72 19.17
CA LYS A 554 -14.93 -14.62 20.14
C LYS A 554 -13.73 -14.64 21.08
N HIS A 555 -12.91 -13.60 21.09
CA HIS A 555 -11.72 -13.55 21.94
C HIS A 555 -12.10 -13.28 23.42
N PRO A 556 -11.29 -13.74 24.40
CA PRO A 556 -11.56 -13.51 25.83
C PRO A 556 -11.65 -12.03 26.18
N ALA A 557 -12.56 -11.68 27.10
CA ALA A 557 -12.59 -10.33 27.66
C ALA A 557 -11.26 -9.94 28.35
N GLY A 558 -10.63 -10.90 29.06
CA GLY A 558 -9.37 -10.66 29.79
C GLY A 558 -8.19 -10.25 28.91
N THR A 559 -8.18 -10.60 27.62
CA THR A 559 -7.09 -10.25 26.70
C THR A 559 -7.33 -8.98 25.89
N SER A 560 -8.47 -8.28 26.08
CA SER A 560 -8.83 -7.06 25.34
C SER A 560 -7.69 -6.03 25.34
N ARG A 561 -6.99 -5.85 26.46
CA ARG A 561 -5.88 -4.89 26.61
C ARG A 561 -4.59 -5.30 25.88
N ILE A 562 -4.35 -6.61 25.76
CA ILE A 562 -3.24 -7.15 24.97
C ILE A 562 -3.53 -6.91 23.49
N GLU A 563 -4.74 -7.26 23.06
CA GLU A 563 -5.27 -7.13 21.69
C GLU A 563 -5.32 -5.66 21.21
N ASN A 564 -5.97 -4.76 21.96
CA ASN A 564 -6.07 -3.32 21.65
C ASN A 564 -4.70 -2.66 21.40
N GLY A 565 -3.69 -3.03 22.19
CA GLY A 565 -2.37 -2.41 22.09
C GLY A 565 -1.46 -3.01 21.00
N PHE A 566 -1.99 -3.73 20.02
CA PHE A 566 -1.32 -3.97 18.74
C PHE A 566 -1.60 -2.77 17.80
N PHE A 567 -0.98 -1.63 18.10
CA PHE A 567 -1.22 -0.36 17.40
C PHE A 567 -0.80 -0.37 15.94
N SER A 568 0.24 -1.13 15.60
CA SER A 568 0.74 -1.29 14.23
C SER A 568 0.62 -2.77 13.93
N LYS A 569 -0.52 -3.17 13.35
CA LYS A 569 -0.96 -4.58 13.31
C LYS A 569 -0.89 -5.21 11.92
N ALA A 570 -0.57 -6.51 11.89
CA ALA A 570 -0.94 -7.43 10.82
C ALA A 570 -1.86 -8.51 11.42
N ILE A 571 -2.93 -8.86 10.71
CA ILE A 571 -3.99 -9.76 11.18
C ILE A 571 -4.36 -10.78 10.10
N ASP A 572 -4.64 -12.02 10.51
CA ASP A 572 -5.14 -13.06 9.60
C ASP A 572 -5.99 -14.11 10.35
N TYR A 573 -6.81 -14.85 9.60
CA TYR A 573 -7.63 -15.96 10.08
C TYR A 573 -7.44 -17.21 9.22
N VAL A 574 -6.88 -18.27 9.81
CA VAL A 574 -6.54 -19.54 9.12
C VAL A 574 -6.96 -20.72 9.98
N ASP A 575 -7.62 -21.71 9.37
CA ASP A 575 -8.05 -22.98 10.00
C ASP A 575 -8.76 -22.83 11.35
N GLY A 576 -9.65 -21.85 11.44
CA GLY A 576 -10.44 -21.57 12.64
C GLY A 576 -9.71 -20.76 13.73
N ARG A 577 -8.50 -20.28 13.43
CA ARG A 577 -7.62 -19.56 14.37
C ARG A 577 -7.36 -18.13 13.88
N PHE A 578 -7.41 -17.17 14.80
CA PHE A 578 -7.07 -15.76 14.53
C PHE A 578 -5.65 -15.46 15.01
N TYR A 579 -4.92 -14.67 14.23
CA TYR A 579 -3.56 -14.23 14.53
C TYR A 579 -3.48 -12.71 14.44
N ILE A 580 -2.79 -12.10 15.40
CA ILE A 580 -2.42 -10.68 15.37
C ILE A 580 -0.94 -10.54 15.73
N SER A 581 -0.20 -9.72 14.98
CA SER A 581 1.22 -9.41 15.24
C SER A 581 1.53 -7.93 15.08
N GLN A 582 2.60 -7.46 15.73
CA GLN A 582 3.13 -6.12 15.46
C GLN A 582 3.83 -6.07 14.11
N THR A 583 3.63 -5.01 13.33
CA THR A 583 4.43 -4.68 12.14
C THR A 583 5.57 -3.70 12.45
N ARG A 584 5.51 -2.99 13.59
CA ARG A 584 6.57 -2.13 14.12
C ARG A 584 6.78 -2.34 15.62
N LEU A 585 8.04 -2.46 16.03
CA LEU A 585 8.49 -2.53 17.43
C LEU A 585 9.00 -1.16 17.88
N SER A 586 8.74 -0.79 19.13
CA SER A 586 8.95 0.58 19.65
C SER A 586 10.28 0.80 20.37
N GLY A 587 10.91 -0.25 20.90
CA GLY A 587 12.21 -0.13 21.61
C GLY A 587 12.10 0.30 23.07
N THR A 588 11.00 -0.05 23.75
CA THR A 588 10.79 0.22 25.18
C THR A 588 11.97 -0.22 26.05
N ALA A 589 12.41 0.65 26.96
CA ALA A 589 13.57 0.40 27.83
C ALA A 589 13.39 -0.80 28.78
N GLN A 590 12.14 -1.18 29.05
CA GLN A 590 11.75 -2.35 29.84
C GLN A 590 12.07 -3.67 29.11
N GLY A 591 12.06 -3.68 27.77
CA GLY A 591 12.10 -4.90 26.96
C GLY A 591 10.79 -5.69 27.01
N ARG A 592 10.73 -6.80 26.27
CA ARG A 592 9.55 -7.69 26.16
C ARG A 592 8.30 -6.98 25.62
N GLU A 593 8.39 -6.49 24.39
CA GLU A 593 7.22 -6.01 23.65
C GLU A 593 6.37 -7.18 23.14
N LYS A 594 5.09 -6.95 22.84
CA LYS A 594 4.24 -7.93 22.16
C LYS A 594 4.79 -8.20 20.75
N LEU A 595 4.89 -9.46 20.34
CA LEU A 595 5.21 -9.84 18.96
C LEU A 595 4.00 -10.39 18.22
N MET A 596 3.43 -11.48 18.74
CA MET A 596 2.36 -12.23 18.06
C MET A 596 1.46 -12.94 19.08
N LEU A 597 0.17 -13.01 18.80
CA LEU A 597 -0.86 -13.61 19.64
C LEU A 597 -1.80 -14.44 18.76
N ALA A 598 -2.13 -15.65 19.21
CA ALA A 598 -3.00 -16.58 18.49
C ALA A 598 -4.19 -17.03 19.34
N TYR A 599 -5.40 -17.01 18.75
CA TYR A 599 -6.64 -17.49 19.36
C TYR A 599 -7.27 -18.63 18.57
N GLY A 600 -7.96 -19.55 19.25
CA GLY A 600 -8.65 -20.69 18.63
C GLY A 600 -9.66 -21.34 19.55
N LYS A 601 -10.34 -22.40 19.12
CA LYS A 601 -11.43 -23.04 19.87
C LYS A 601 -10.98 -23.99 20.98
#